data_AF-A0A7T0FZ13-F1
#
_entry.id   AF-A0A7T0FZ13-F1
#
_cell.length_a   1.000
_cell.length_b   1.000
_cell.length_c   1.000
_cell.angle_alpha   90.00
_cell.angle_beta   90.00
_cell.angle_gamma   90.00
#
_symmetry.space_group_name_H-M   'P 1'
#
loop_
_entity.id
_entity.type
_entity.pdbx_description
1 polymer ?
#
loop_
_entity_poly.entity_id
_entity_poly.type
_entity_poly.pdbx_seq_one_letter_code
_entity_poly.pdbx_strand_id
1 'polypeptide(L)'
;MTSLAAKNFLNANRPVYFKQIAQILLMSIVLALAVVPAMAASQMDNLENELMCNCKDECGKVLINCTCDHSKKMRKELKAQLDSGLTVKQIVQAYVNEYGETILSAPTKSGFNLSAWVTPFIALVIGGVGVRTVMRKWIKPADKQSGKSAVASSGADEASTTGSTDNDEPSSEYSSRVKRELDNLED
;
A
#
# COMPACT_ATOMS: atom_id res chain seq x y z
N MET A 1 1.41 59.14 23.34
CA MET A 1 0.55 57.95 23.52
C MET A 1 0.99 56.90 22.50
N THR A 2 1.19 55.65 22.95
CA THR A 2 1.56 54.42 22.20
C THR A 2 2.86 54.49 21.38
N SER A 3 4.00 53.93 21.78
CA SER A 3 4.21 52.49 21.94
C SER A 3 5.52 52.26 22.73
N LEU A 4 5.37 51.87 23.99
CA LEU A 4 6.46 51.67 24.96
C LEU A 4 6.85 50.18 25.09
N ALA A 5 6.50 49.34 24.10
CA ALA A 5 6.54 47.88 24.22
C ALA A 5 7.73 47.18 23.50
N ALA A 6 8.77 47.91 23.07
CA ALA A 6 9.87 47.31 22.30
C ALA A 6 11.17 47.07 23.11
N LYS A 7 11.21 47.40 24.40
CA LYS A 7 12.47 47.40 25.19
C LYS A 7 12.65 46.26 26.20
N ASN A 8 11.76 45.26 26.23
CA ASN A 8 11.83 44.20 27.26
C ASN A 8 12.33 42.83 26.78
N PHE A 9 12.93 42.70 25.60
CA PHE A 9 13.46 41.40 25.13
C PHE A 9 14.97 41.38 24.85
N LEU A 10 15.67 42.44 25.25
CA LEU A 10 17.12 42.42 25.39
C LEU A 10 17.43 42.14 26.85
N ASN A 11 18.13 41.03 27.10
CA ASN A 11 19.01 40.77 28.24
C ASN A 11 18.54 39.67 29.23
N ALA A 12 19.51 38.82 29.58
CA ALA A 12 19.60 37.97 30.77
C ALA A 12 18.99 36.54 30.75
N ASN A 13 19.34 35.67 29.78
CA ASN A 13 19.44 34.22 30.10
C ASN A 13 20.13 33.26 29.07
N ARG A 14 21.04 33.73 28.20
CA ARG A 14 21.62 32.83 27.17
C ARG A 14 22.51 31.65 27.66
N PRO A 15 23.23 31.68 28.81
CA PRO A 15 24.09 30.55 29.18
C PRO A 15 23.31 29.40 29.85
N VAL A 16 22.19 29.70 30.52
CA VAL A 16 21.35 28.70 31.21
C VAL A 16 20.54 27.90 30.19
N TYR A 17 19.94 28.56 29.20
CA TYR A 17 19.23 27.88 28.12
C TYR A 17 20.17 27.05 27.23
N PHE A 18 21.40 27.52 26.98
CA PHE A 18 22.38 26.73 26.21
C PHE A 18 22.83 25.47 26.96
N LYS A 19 23.07 25.56 28.29
CA LYS A 19 23.33 24.38 29.13
C LYS A 19 22.14 23.44 29.19
N GLN A 20 20.92 23.95 29.33
CA GLN A 20 19.73 23.09 29.38
C GLN A 20 19.40 22.44 28.04
N ILE A 21 19.57 23.14 26.90
CA ILE A 21 19.43 22.56 25.56
C ILE A 21 20.51 21.51 25.32
N ALA A 22 21.77 21.77 25.70
CA ALA A 22 22.86 20.80 25.58
C ALA A 22 22.62 19.57 26.47
N GLN A 23 22.11 19.75 27.68
CA GLN A 23 21.82 18.67 28.62
C GLN A 23 20.59 17.85 28.21
N ILE A 24 19.57 18.48 27.62
CA ILE A 24 18.41 17.80 27.00
C ILE A 24 18.84 17.05 25.75
N LEU A 25 19.70 17.63 24.90
CA LEU A 25 20.27 16.94 23.73
C LEU A 25 21.10 15.73 24.17
N LEU A 26 21.95 15.89 25.18
CA LEU A 26 22.78 14.81 25.71
C LEU A 26 21.92 13.72 26.35
N MET A 27 20.87 14.08 27.10
CA MET A 27 19.87 13.11 27.61
C MET A 27 19.08 12.42 26.48
N SER A 28 18.71 13.14 25.41
CA SER A 28 18.02 12.54 24.26
C SER A 28 18.92 11.58 23.47
N ILE A 29 20.22 11.90 23.36
CA ILE A 29 21.22 11.06 22.71
C ILE A 29 21.46 9.82 23.59
N VAL A 30 21.62 9.98 24.90
CA VAL A 30 21.78 8.85 25.85
C VAL A 30 20.53 7.97 25.87
N LEU A 31 19.33 8.57 25.82
CA LEU A 31 18.07 7.83 25.72
C LEU A 31 17.95 7.09 24.38
N ALA A 32 18.41 7.69 23.27
CA ALA A 32 18.44 7.04 21.97
C ALA A 32 19.47 5.88 21.92
N LEU A 33 20.62 6.01 22.60
CA LEU A 33 21.63 4.95 22.71
C LEU A 33 21.18 3.80 23.64
N ALA A 34 20.32 4.07 24.63
CA ALA A 34 19.84 3.07 25.58
C ALA A 34 18.77 2.11 25.02
N VAL A 35 18.17 2.42 23.87
CA VAL A 35 17.10 1.59 23.24
C VAL A 35 17.66 0.45 22.38
N VAL A 36 18.99 0.31 22.26
CA VAL A 36 19.60 -0.56 21.25
C VAL A 36 19.53 -2.09 21.51
N PRO A 37 19.50 -2.67 22.73
CA PRO A 37 19.65 -4.12 22.84
C PRO A 37 18.31 -4.82 23.09
N ALA A 38 17.50 -5.01 22.04
CA ALA A 38 16.37 -5.96 22.07
C ALA A 38 15.96 -6.52 20.69
N MET A 39 16.79 -6.38 19.65
CA MET A 39 16.36 -6.64 18.26
C MET A 39 16.85 -7.97 17.67
N ALA A 40 17.83 -8.66 18.28
CA ALA A 40 18.58 -9.74 17.63
C ALA A 40 17.73 -10.95 17.19
N ALA A 41 16.77 -11.41 18.01
CA ALA A 41 15.92 -12.55 17.67
C ALA A 41 14.98 -12.22 16.48
N SER A 42 14.40 -11.03 16.49
CA SER A 42 13.53 -10.58 15.40
C SER A 42 14.27 -10.39 14.08
N GLN A 43 15.59 -10.13 14.09
CA GLN A 43 16.34 -9.84 12.88
C GLN A 43 16.44 -11.05 11.95
N MET A 44 16.61 -12.25 12.52
CA MET A 44 16.68 -13.48 11.73
C MET A 44 15.34 -13.82 11.09
N ASP A 45 14.24 -13.76 11.85
CA ASP A 45 12.91 -14.01 11.29
C ASP A 45 12.54 -12.99 10.20
N ASN A 46 12.89 -11.72 10.38
CA ASN A 46 12.66 -10.69 9.36
C ASN A 46 13.47 -10.96 8.08
N LEU A 47 14.71 -11.42 8.22
CA LEU A 47 15.60 -11.72 7.10
C LEU A 47 15.15 -12.98 6.35
N GLU A 48 14.73 -14.01 7.08
CA GLU A 48 14.18 -15.23 6.49
C GLU A 48 12.83 -15.01 5.82
N ASN A 49 12.04 -14.02 6.25
CA ASN A 49 10.80 -13.64 5.58
C ASN A 49 11.01 -12.82 4.30
N GLU A 50 12.08 -12.03 4.22
CA GLU A 50 12.37 -11.19 3.04
C GLU A 50 13.07 -11.98 1.91
N LEU A 51 13.69 -13.12 2.22
CA LEU A 51 14.48 -13.93 1.27
C LEU A 51 13.76 -15.21 0.82
N MET A 52 13.98 -15.61 -0.43
CA MET A 52 13.51 -16.85 -1.05
C MET A 52 14.62 -17.92 -1.11
N CYS A 53 14.26 -19.19 -0.96
CA CYS A 53 15.19 -20.31 -1.21
C CYS A 53 15.33 -20.53 -2.73
N ASN A 54 16.50 -20.23 -3.30
CA ASN A 54 16.84 -20.48 -4.71
C ASN A 54 17.39 -21.90 -4.94
N CYS A 55 16.77 -22.85 -4.26
CA CYS A 55 17.26 -24.20 -4.10
C CYS A 55 16.96 -25.01 -5.36
N LYS A 56 17.92 -25.83 -5.84
CA LYS A 56 17.81 -26.57 -7.11
C LYS A 56 16.66 -27.59 -7.12
N ASP A 57 16.16 -27.94 -5.95
CA ASP A 57 15.09 -28.92 -5.76
C ASP A 57 13.68 -28.31 -5.94
N GLU A 58 13.56 -27.19 -6.69
CA GLU A 58 12.29 -26.51 -7.02
C GLU A 58 11.38 -26.20 -5.81
N CYS A 59 11.97 -25.91 -4.65
CA CYS A 59 11.19 -25.68 -3.44
C CYS A 59 10.29 -24.44 -3.56
N GLY A 60 10.79 -23.34 -4.15
CA GLY A 60 10.01 -22.13 -4.44
C GLY A 60 9.39 -21.45 -3.21
N LYS A 61 9.87 -21.74 -1.99
CA LYS A 61 9.33 -21.23 -0.72
C LYS A 61 10.21 -20.12 -0.15
N VAL A 62 9.57 -19.26 0.65
CA VAL A 62 10.23 -18.29 1.54
C VAL A 62 11.25 -19.04 2.40
N LEU A 63 12.42 -18.44 2.65
CA LEU A 63 13.52 -19.06 3.37
C LEU A 63 13.05 -19.62 4.73
N ILE A 64 12.22 -18.87 5.47
CA ILE A 64 11.66 -19.28 6.77
C ILE A 64 10.88 -20.61 6.73
N ASN A 65 10.23 -20.91 5.61
CA ASN A 65 9.42 -22.12 5.43
C ASN A 65 10.19 -23.26 4.74
N CYS A 66 11.45 -23.05 4.39
CA CYS A 66 12.28 -24.06 3.72
C CYS A 66 13.23 -24.75 4.70
N THR A 67 13.36 -26.07 4.58
CA THR A 67 14.21 -26.92 5.45
C THR A 67 15.31 -27.68 4.69
N CYS A 68 15.54 -27.36 3.41
CA CYS A 68 16.60 -27.99 2.61
C CYS A 68 18.01 -27.60 3.09
N ASP A 69 19.03 -28.36 2.69
CA ASP A 69 20.40 -28.12 3.15
C ASP A 69 20.99 -26.79 2.65
N HIS A 70 20.57 -26.32 1.48
CA HIS A 70 20.93 -24.98 1.00
C HIS A 70 20.38 -23.88 1.92
N SER A 71 19.11 -23.99 2.36
CA SER A 71 18.51 -23.04 3.29
C SER A 71 19.23 -23.00 4.63
N LYS A 72 19.69 -24.16 5.14
CA LYS A 72 20.46 -24.24 6.40
C LYS A 72 21.80 -23.53 6.27
N LYS A 73 22.49 -23.72 5.14
CA LYS A 73 23.75 -23.02 4.85
C LYS A 73 23.54 -21.51 4.74
N MET A 74 22.50 -21.08 4.02
CA MET A 74 22.16 -19.66 3.87
C MET A 74 21.85 -19.02 5.23
N ARG A 75 21.02 -19.64 6.08
CA ARG A 75 20.74 -19.16 7.44
C ARG A 75 21.99 -19.01 8.29
N LYS A 76 22.93 -19.95 8.18
CA LYS A 76 24.21 -19.88 8.91
C LYS A 76 25.05 -18.68 8.47
N GLU A 77 25.10 -18.41 7.17
CA GLU A 77 25.78 -17.24 6.60
C GLU A 77 25.13 -15.93 7.05
N LEU A 78 23.80 -15.84 6.95
CA LEU A 78 23.02 -14.69 7.39
C LEU A 78 23.21 -14.42 8.88
N LYS A 79 23.24 -15.48 9.69
CA LYS A 79 23.53 -15.38 11.13
C LYS A 79 24.94 -14.84 11.38
N ALA A 80 25.94 -15.31 10.66
CA ALA A 80 27.31 -14.77 10.78
C ALA A 80 27.39 -13.29 10.40
N GLN A 81 26.61 -12.84 9.41
CA GLN A 81 26.53 -11.44 9.02
C GLN A 81 25.81 -10.57 10.07
N LEU A 82 24.74 -11.08 10.70
CA LEU A 82 24.14 -10.37 11.83
C LEU A 82 25.09 -10.30 13.03
N ASP A 83 25.79 -11.40 13.33
CA ASP A 83 26.75 -11.46 14.42
C ASP A 83 27.96 -10.53 14.17
N SER A 84 28.26 -10.18 12.90
CA SER A 84 29.27 -9.18 12.55
C SER A 84 28.78 -7.72 12.66
N GLY A 85 27.51 -7.51 13.05
CA GLY A 85 26.92 -6.19 13.28
C GLY A 85 26.24 -5.58 12.05
N LEU A 86 26.08 -6.32 10.95
CA LEU A 86 25.29 -5.87 9.81
C LEU A 86 23.80 -5.85 10.15
N THR A 87 23.08 -4.90 9.59
CA THR A 87 21.62 -4.81 9.75
C THR A 87 20.89 -5.62 8.69
N VAL A 88 19.67 -6.11 9.00
CA VAL A 88 18.80 -6.84 8.05
C VAL A 88 18.74 -6.16 6.68
N LYS A 89 18.53 -4.84 6.63
CA LYS A 89 18.43 -4.10 5.36
C LYS A 89 19.73 -4.13 4.54
N GLN A 90 20.88 -4.02 5.20
CA GLN A 90 22.18 -4.08 4.53
C GLN A 90 22.44 -5.47 3.95
N ILE A 91 22.08 -6.52 4.70
CA ILE A 91 22.21 -7.90 4.24
C ILE A 91 21.31 -8.14 3.04
N VAL A 92 20.01 -7.82 3.14
CA VAL A 92 19.07 -7.96 2.02
C VAL A 92 19.57 -7.22 0.78
N GLN A 93 20.03 -5.97 0.92
CA GLN A 93 20.55 -5.19 -0.20
C GLN A 93 21.79 -5.85 -0.84
N ALA A 94 22.69 -6.42 -0.05
CA ALA A 94 23.85 -7.14 -0.56
C ALA A 94 23.42 -8.37 -1.38
N TYR A 95 22.45 -9.13 -0.88
CA TYR A 95 21.89 -10.29 -1.60
C TYR A 95 21.11 -9.89 -2.87
N VAL A 96 20.37 -8.78 -2.85
CA VAL A 96 19.72 -8.22 -4.07
C VAL A 96 20.76 -7.85 -5.12
N ASN A 97 21.85 -7.22 -4.70
CA ASN A 97 22.90 -6.80 -5.64
C ASN A 97 23.61 -8.00 -6.29
N GLU A 98 23.73 -9.13 -5.56
CA GLU A 98 24.42 -10.33 -6.05
C GLU A 98 23.49 -11.27 -6.84
N TYR A 99 22.26 -11.50 -6.36
CA TYR A 99 21.33 -12.48 -6.92
C TYR A 99 20.15 -11.87 -7.69
N GLY A 100 19.98 -10.54 -7.64
CA GLY A 100 18.86 -9.82 -8.27
C GLY A 100 17.60 -9.78 -7.39
N GLU A 101 16.52 -9.17 -7.91
CA GLU A 101 15.25 -9.06 -7.17
C GLU A 101 14.50 -10.40 -7.03
N THR A 102 14.94 -11.46 -7.73
CA THR A 102 14.36 -12.80 -7.67
C THR A 102 14.62 -13.52 -6.34
N ILE A 103 15.62 -13.07 -5.57
CA ILE A 103 15.90 -13.62 -4.24
C ILE A 103 14.96 -13.05 -3.18
N LEU A 104 14.19 -12.00 -3.48
CA LEU A 104 13.25 -11.42 -2.53
C LEU A 104 11.90 -12.13 -2.59
N SER A 105 11.31 -12.35 -1.41
CA SER A 105 9.95 -12.88 -1.27
C SER A 105 8.88 -11.88 -1.73
N ALA A 106 9.20 -10.59 -1.72
CA ALA A 106 8.33 -9.52 -2.20
C ALA A 106 9.12 -8.54 -3.09
N PRO A 107 8.54 -8.06 -4.20
CA PRO A 107 9.18 -7.08 -5.06
C PRO A 107 9.60 -5.84 -4.26
N THR A 108 10.71 -5.21 -4.66
CA THR A 108 11.36 -4.14 -3.90
C THR A 108 10.36 -3.03 -3.56
N LYS A 109 10.19 -2.78 -2.25
CA LYS A 109 9.12 -1.92 -1.71
C LYS A 109 9.27 -0.42 -2.06
N SER A 110 10.35 -0.01 -2.74
CA SER A 110 10.68 1.41 -2.98
C SER A 110 10.06 2.03 -4.24
N GLY A 111 9.61 1.24 -5.22
CA GLY A 111 9.09 1.77 -6.50
C GLY A 111 7.58 1.52 -6.70
N PHE A 112 7.19 0.24 -6.64
CA PHE A 112 5.81 -0.18 -6.91
C PHE A 112 4.80 0.35 -5.88
N ASN A 113 5.22 0.52 -4.62
CA ASN A 113 4.35 0.98 -3.54
C ASN A 113 3.82 2.41 -3.82
N LEU A 114 4.68 3.29 -4.31
CA LEU A 114 4.30 4.68 -4.59
C LEU A 114 3.36 4.77 -5.80
N SER A 115 3.65 4.06 -6.89
CA SER A 115 2.76 4.03 -8.06
C SER A 115 1.41 3.39 -7.73
N ALA A 116 1.39 2.30 -6.95
CA ALA A 116 0.15 1.63 -6.54
C ALA A 116 -0.78 2.57 -5.76
N TRP A 117 -0.22 3.47 -4.94
CA TRP A 117 -1.02 4.42 -4.17
C TRP A 117 -1.38 5.70 -4.93
N VAL A 118 -0.51 6.20 -5.81
CA VAL A 118 -0.75 7.44 -6.59
C VAL A 118 -1.70 7.19 -7.78
N THR A 119 -1.67 6.01 -8.38
CA THR A 119 -2.52 5.62 -9.52
C THR A 119 -4.02 5.87 -9.31
N PRO A 120 -4.68 5.48 -8.20
CA PRO A 120 -6.10 5.73 -8.01
C PRO A 120 -6.47 7.22 -8.02
N PHE A 121 -5.61 8.09 -7.48
CA PHE A 121 -5.83 9.53 -7.50
C PHE A 121 -5.66 10.10 -8.91
N ILE A 122 -4.64 9.66 -9.65
CA ILE A 122 -4.44 10.06 -11.05
C ILE A 122 -5.64 9.63 -11.89
N ALA A 123 -6.10 8.38 -11.73
CA ALA A 123 -7.27 7.87 -12.44
C ALA A 123 -8.54 8.67 -12.15
N LEU A 124 -8.78 9.05 -10.89
CA LEU A 124 -9.92 9.91 -10.51
C LEU A 124 -9.81 11.31 -11.11
N VAL A 125 -8.62 11.92 -11.10
CA VAL A 125 -8.41 13.25 -11.68
C VAL A 125 -8.63 13.22 -13.19
N ILE A 126 -8.04 12.23 -13.88
CA ILE A 126 -8.21 12.06 -15.33
C ILE A 126 -9.68 11.80 -15.67
N GLY A 127 -10.33 10.89 -14.96
CA GLY A 127 -11.76 10.58 -15.14
C GLY A 127 -12.65 11.80 -14.91
N GLY A 128 -12.45 12.52 -13.80
CA GLY A 128 -13.22 13.72 -13.46
C GLY A 128 -13.02 14.87 -14.45
N VAL A 129 -11.78 15.11 -14.91
CA VAL A 129 -11.48 16.11 -15.94
C VAL A 129 -12.07 15.67 -17.30
N GLY A 130 -11.95 14.40 -17.65
CA GLY A 130 -12.55 13.81 -18.85
C GLY A 130 -14.06 14.04 -18.91
N VAL A 131 -14.79 13.64 -17.86
CA VAL A 131 -16.24 13.86 -17.76
C VAL A 131 -16.58 15.35 -17.83
N ARG A 132 -15.88 16.20 -17.08
CA ARG A 132 -16.12 17.66 -17.06
C ARG A 132 -15.93 18.30 -18.44
N THR A 133 -14.89 17.91 -19.17
CA THR A 133 -14.59 18.45 -20.50
C THR A 133 -15.60 18.00 -21.53
N VAL A 134 -16.00 16.73 -21.52
CA VAL A 134 -17.08 16.21 -22.37
C VAL A 134 -18.40 16.94 -22.08
N MET A 135 -18.78 17.04 -20.81
CA MET A 135 -20.00 17.73 -20.38
C MET A 135 -20.03 19.20 -20.83
N ARG A 136 -18.91 19.94 -20.67
CA ARG A 136 -18.79 21.33 -21.15
C ARG A 136 -18.81 21.46 -22.67
N LYS A 137 -18.30 20.47 -23.40
CA LYS A 137 -18.29 20.48 -24.86
C LYS A 137 -19.67 20.15 -25.44
N TRP A 138 -20.48 19.39 -24.73
CA TRP A 138 -21.85 19.04 -25.12
C TRP A 138 -22.87 20.09 -24.69
N ILE A 139 -22.63 20.78 -23.59
CA ILE A 139 -23.41 21.96 -23.18
C ILE A 139 -22.88 23.17 -23.94
N LYS A 140 -23.31 23.33 -25.20
CA LYS A 140 -23.26 24.65 -25.84
C LYS A 140 -24.19 25.58 -25.04
N PRO A 141 -23.73 26.76 -24.58
CA PRO A 141 -24.66 27.77 -24.09
C PRO A 141 -25.52 28.19 -25.28
N ALA A 142 -26.79 27.75 -25.30
CA ALA A 142 -27.79 28.46 -26.07
C ALA A 142 -27.87 29.87 -25.49
N ASP A 143 -27.66 30.86 -26.36
CA ASP A 143 -27.76 32.27 -26.04
C ASP A 143 -28.97 32.55 -25.15
N LYS A 144 -28.73 33.33 -24.09
CA LYS A 144 -29.79 33.78 -23.20
C LYS A 144 -30.74 34.69 -23.97
N GLN A 145 -31.84 34.13 -24.48
CA GLN A 145 -32.99 34.90 -24.90
C GLN A 145 -34.12 34.75 -23.87
N SER A 146 -34.28 35.85 -23.14
CA SER A 146 -35.42 36.28 -22.33
C SER A 146 -36.80 35.84 -22.86
N GLY A 147 -37.68 35.44 -21.93
CA GLY A 147 -39.14 35.39 -22.13
C GLY A 147 -39.76 34.15 -21.47
N LYS A 148 -40.22 34.21 -20.21
CA LYS A 148 -41.58 34.57 -19.76
C LYS A 148 -42.58 33.38 -19.80
N SER A 149 -43.25 33.19 -18.66
CA SER A 149 -44.46 32.37 -18.38
C SER A 149 -44.23 30.86 -18.27
N ALA A 150 -44.28 30.22 -17.08
CA ALA A 150 -45.37 30.07 -16.10
C ALA A 150 -46.55 29.19 -16.58
N VAL A 151 -47.05 28.36 -15.65
CA VAL A 151 -48.25 27.47 -15.66
C VAL A 151 -47.88 25.99 -15.94
N ALA A 152 -47.65 25.15 -14.92
CA ALA A 152 -48.57 24.50 -13.96
C ALA A 152 -49.37 23.32 -14.55
N SER A 153 -49.12 22.10 -14.05
CA SER A 153 -50.16 21.14 -13.64
C SER A 153 -49.53 19.95 -12.90
N SER A 154 -50.22 19.52 -11.85
CA SER A 154 -49.95 18.37 -10.97
C SER A 154 -51.01 17.28 -11.22
N GLY A 155 -50.69 16.03 -10.86
CA GLY A 155 -51.56 14.84 -10.90
C GLY A 155 -50.79 13.68 -11.57
N ALA A 156 -50.34 12.65 -10.83
CA ALA A 156 -51.07 11.40 -10.52
C ALA A 156 -51.61 10.76 -11.83
N ASP A 157 -51.26 9.53 -12.23
CA ASP A 157 -51.72 8.27 -11.62
C ASP A 157 -50.87 7.06 -12.07
N GLU A 158 -50.91 6.00 -11.27
CA GLU A 158 -50.49 4.62 -11.52
C GLU A 158 -51.01 3.99 -12.82
N ALA A 159 -50.16 3.23 -13.53
CA ALA A 159 -50.51 1.92 -14.09
C ALA A 159 -49.28 1.19 -14.65
N SER A 160 -48.95 0.08 -13.99
CA SER A 160 -48.50 -1.22 -14.53
C SER A 160 -47.96 -1.28 -15.96
N THR A 161 -46.70 -1.70 -16.11
CA THR A 161 -46.33 -2.73 -17.09
C THR A 161 -45.22 -3.58 -16.52
N THR A 162 -45.61 -4.79 -16.15
CA THR A 162 -44.82 -6.00 -15.93
C THR A 162 -43.74 -6.16 -17.01
N GLY A 163 -42.49 -6.22 -16.58
CA GLY A 163 -41.35 -6.65 -17.36
C GLY A 163 -40.63 -7.77 -16.64
N SER A 164 -41.24 -8.96 -16.62
CA SER A 164 -40.55 -10.21 -16.33
C SER A 164 -39.42 -10.41 -17.34
N THR A 165 -38.22 -10.73 -16.89
CA THR A 165 -37.69 -12.11 -16.93
C THR A 165 -36.17 -11.99 -16.81
N ASP A 166 -35.70 -12.51 -15.69
CA ASP A 166 -34.31 -12.73 -15.34
C ASP A 166 -33.60 -13.51 -16.44
N ASN A 167 -32.49 -12.95 -16.97
CA ASN A 167 -31.58 -13.69 -17.84
C ASN A 167 -30.58 -14.44 -16.94
N ASP A 168 -31.03 -15.53 -16.35
CA ASP A 168 -30.21 -16.54 -15.66
C ASP A 168 -30.33 -17.86 -16.44
N GLU A 169 -29.57 -18.03 -17.52
CA GLU A 169 -29.54 -19.31 -18.25
C GLU A 169 -28.13 -19.73 -18.71
N PRO A 170 -27.34 -20.31 -17.77
CA PRO A 170 -26.42 -21.41 -18.10
C PRO A 170 -26.63 -22.66 -17.20
N SER A 171 -27.52 -22.60 -16.21
CA SER A 171 -27.68 -23.65 -15.18
C SER A 171 -28.39 -24.91 -15.70
N SER A 172 -29.35 -24.76 -16.62
CA SER A 172 -30.13 -25.87 -17.17
C SER A 172 -29.27 -26.83 -18.00
N GLU A 173 -28.32 -26.30 -18.78
CA GLU A 173 -27.39 -27.11 -19.56
C GLU A 173 -26.47 -27.95 -18.66
N TYR A 174 -25.92 -27.34 -17.59
CA TYR A 174 -24.99 -28.02 -16.69
C TYR A 174 -25.64 -29.20 -15.94
N SER A 175 -26.86 -29.00 -15.44
CA SER A 175 -27.60 -30.08 -14.74
C SER A 175 -27.86 -31.29 -15.63
N SER A 176 -28.12 -31.07 -16.92
CA SER A 176 -28.37 -32.14 -17.90
C SER A 176 -27.12 -32.91 -18.31
N ARG A 177 -25.93 -32.30 -18.22
CA ARG A 177 -24.64 -32.97 -18.49
C ARG A 177 -24.24 -33.85 -17.31
N VAL A 178 -24.36 -33.35 -16.09
CA VAL A 178 -24.02 -34.11 -14.87
C VAL A 178 -24.88 -35.37 -14.76
N LYS A 179 -26.17 -35.29 -15.10
CA LYS A 179 -27.08 -36.44 -15.02
C LYS A 179 -26.71 -37.57 -15.99
N ARG A 180 -26.21 -37.21 -17.17
CA ARG A 180 -25.77 -38.14 -18.22
C ARG A 180 -24.47 -38.85 -17.89
N GLU A 181 -23.57 -38.17 -17.17
CA GLU A 181 -22.34 -38.78 -16.65
C GLU A 181 -22.64 -39.76 -15.52
N LEU A 182 -23.65 -39.47 -14.69
CA LEU A 182 -24.07 -40.37 -13.61
C LEU A 182 -24.62 -41.69 -14.16
N ASP A 183 -25.52 -41.62 -15.15
CA ASP A 183 -26.13 -42.81 -15.75
C ASP A 183 -25.08 -43.73 -16.44
N ASN A 184 -23.97 -43.17 -16.95
CA ASN A 184 -22.89 -43.93 -17.59
C ASN A 184 -21.89 -44.54 -16.60
N LEU A 185 -21.98 -44.22 -15.31
CA LEU A 185 -21.11 -44.75 -14.25
C LEU A 185 -21.77 -45.87 -13.44
N GLU A 186 -23.08 -46.08 -13.60
CA GLU A 186 -23.87 -47.09 -12.90
C GLU A 186 -24.06 -48.39 -13.69
N ASP A 187 -23.60 -48.44 -14.94
CA ASP A 187 -23.50 -49.63 -15.82
C ASP A 187 -22.06 -50.21 -15.85
#